data_AF-A0A821LNI2-F1
#
_entry.id   AF-A0A821LNI2-F1
#
_cell.length_a   1.000
_cell.length_b   1.000
_cell.length_c   1.000
_cell.angle_alpha   90.00
_cell.angle_beta   90.00
_cell.angle_gamma   90.00
#
_symmetry.space_group_name_H-M   'P 1'
#
loop_
_entity.id
_entity.type
_entity.pdbx_description
1 polymer ?
#
loop_
_entity_poly.entity_id
_entity_poly.type
_entity_poly.pdbx_seq_one_letter_code
_entity_poly.pdbx_strand_id
1 'polypeptide(L)'
;MAILFVLCYGSRYYTVTTDPVDLWVAHNSRARQEKAYFDEKFGPFYRIAHLILVPKNQSNIDLIYKTPFDAEEKHTFGPVFERNFLLDALRLQLFIENFNVTKQSGKNIDLNTICFKPLEPDNNHCAIISLFQYHQNNLTFLLNETLYSSQYLECMQSPLTQQTKSFQRTCMAKYGGPIDPYMVLGSFPINDSVPDYTKAHALIITITINNKRHG
;
A
#
# COMPACT_ATOMS: atom_id res chain seq x y z
N MET A 1 38.62 5.93 47.09
CA MET A 1 38.33 6.90 46.00
C MET A 1 38.90 6.47 44.66
N ALA A 2 40.18 6.14 44.51
CA ALA A 2 40.77 5.75 43.22
C ALA A 2 40.07 4.55 42.52
N ILE A 3 39.66 3.53 43.27
CA ILE A 3 38.96 2.34 42.73
C ILE A 3 37.60 2.71 42.08
N LEU A 4 36.86 3.67 42.67
CA LEU A 4 35.60 4.15 42.11
C LEU A 4 35.83 4.85 40.77
N PHE A 5 36.87 5.69 40.66
CA PHE A 5 37.21 6.35 39.41
C PHE A 5 37.61 5.37 38.30
N VAL A 6 38.36 4.31 38.64
CA VAL A 6 38.75 3.26 37.67
C VAL A 6 37.53 2.47 37.18
N LEU A 7 36.59 2.12 38.07
CA LEU A 7 35.36 1.41 37.69
C LEU A 7 34.43 2.30 36.85
N CYS A 8 34.32 3.59 37.15
CA CYS A 8 33.50 4.52 36.39
C CYS A 8 34.09 4.86 35.01
N TYR A 9 35.40 4.70 34.80
CA TYR A 9 36.03 4.98 33.50
C TYR A 9 35.45 4.11 32.35
N GLY A 10 34.96 2.91 32.68
CA GLY A 10 34.32 2.00 31.72
C GLY A 10 33.04 2.56 31.08
N SER A 11 32.34 3.49 31.72
CA SER A 11 31.11 4.07 31.17
C SER A 11 31.35 4.87 29.89
N ARG A 12 32.60 5.31 29.64
CA ARG A 12 33.00 6.00 28.41
C ARG A 12 32.99 5.09 27.18
N TYR A 13 33.09 3.78 27.37
CA TYR A 13 33.06 2.77 26.31
C TYR A 13 31.68 2.11 26.13
N TYR A 14 30.69 2.56 26.89
CA TYR A 14 29.34 2.04 26.79
C TYR A 14 28.72 2.40 25.44
N THR A 15 28.28 1.38 24.70
CA THR A 15 27.53 1.53 23.45
C THR A 15 26.10 1.06 23.65
N VAL A 16 25.14 1.86 23.20
CA VAL A 16 23.71 1.51 23.28
C VAL A 16 23.31 0.81 21.99
N THR A 17 22.88 -0.44 22.09
CA THR A 17 22.20 -1.13 20.99
C THR A 17 20.78 -0.60 20.87
N THR A 18 20.44 0.04 19.76
CA THR A 18 19.10 0.58 19.50
C THR A 18 18.31 -0.25 18.48
N ASP A 19 18.94 -1.23 17.83
CA ASP A 19 18.25 -2.10 16.89
C ASP A 19 17.35 -3.08 17.67
N PRO A 20 16.02 -3.02 17.49
CA PRO A 20 15.11 -3.93 18.20
C PRO A 20 15.39 -5.40 17.88
N VAL A 21 15.86 -5.73 16.68
CA VAL A 21 16.15 -7.12 16.32
C VAL A 21 17.31 -7.62 17.19
N ASP A 22 18.34 -6.81 17.41
CA ASP A 22 19.48 -7.17 18.27
C ASP A 22 19.14 -7.20 19.76
N LEU A 23 18.14 -6.42 20.19
CA LEU A 23 17.65 -6.44 21.57
C LEU A 23 16.80 -7.68 21.88
N TRP A 24 15.97 -8.14 20.94
CA TRP A 24 14.96 -9.16 21.19
C TRP A 24 15.30 -10.55 20.64
N VAL A 25 16.29 -10.64 19.75
CA VAL A 25 16.65 -11.89 19.07
C VAL A 25 18.11 -12.22 19.33
N ALA A 26 18.39 -13.42 19.85
CA ALA A 26 19.75 -13.89 20.07
C ALA A 26 20.51 -14.09 18.75
N HIS A 27 21.80 -13.76 18.74
CA HIS A 27 22.66 -13.84 17.54
C HIS A 27 22.69 -15.23 16.88
N ASN A 28 22.67 -16.31 17.67
CA ASN A 28 22.73 -17.67 17.16
C ASN A 28 21.36 -18.36 17.05
N SER A 29 20.27 -17.60 17.14
CA SER A 29 18.93 -18.16 16.98
C SER A 29 18.67 -18.60 15.55
N ARG A 30 17.87 -19.65 15.39
CA ARG A 30 17.42 -20.15 14.08
C ARG A 30 16.74 -19.03 13.25
N ALA A 31 15.88 -18.23 13.88
CA ALA A 31 15.17 -17.14 13.21
C ALA A 31 16.13 -16.09 12.61
N ARG A 32 17.25 -15.78 13.29
CA ARG A 32 18.25 -14.86 12.76
C ARG A 32 19.03 -15.45 11.58
N GLN A 33 19.31 -16.75 11.61
CA GLN A 33 19.95 -17.44 10.48
C GLN A 33 19.03 -17.49 9.26
N GLU A 34 17.74 -17.79 9.46
CA GLU A 34 16.73 -17.79 8.40
C GLU A 34 16.53 -16.39 7.81
N LYS A 35 16.49 -15.35 8.65
CA LYS A 35 16.45 -13.95 8.21
C LYS A 35 17.68 -13.59 7.38
N ALA A 36 18.88 -13.93 7.85
CA ALA A 36 20.12 -13.66 7.13
C ALA A 36 20.14 -14.33 5.77
N TYR A 37 19.69 -15.60 5.69
CA TYR A 37 19.54 -16.31 4.44
C TYR A 37 18.54 -15.64 3.49
N PHE A 38 17.38 -15.22 3.99
CA PHE A 38 16.39 -14.49 3.21
C PHE A 38 16.94 -13.16 2.67
N ASP A 39 17.57 -12.36 3.54
CA ASP A 39 18.13 -11.05 3.18
C ASP A 39 19.27 -11.17 2.15
N GLU A 40 20.05 -12.26 2.19
CA GLU A 40 21.08 -12.55 1.19
C GLU A 40 20.46 -12.83 -0.19
N LYS A 41 19.40 -13.65 -0.24
CA LYS A 41 18.79 -14.10 -1.50
C LYS A 41 17.84 -13.09 -2.12
N PHE A 42 17.02 -12.43 -1.30
CA PHE A 42 15.94 -11.55 -1.76
C PHE A 42 16.18 -10.08 -1.42
N GLY A 43 17.19 -9.78 -0.61
CA GLY A 43 17.36 -8.46 -0.02
C GLY A 43 16.52 -8.29 1.24
N PRO A 44 16.76 -7.19 1.98
CA PRO A 44 16.05 -6.91 3.21
C PRO A 44 14.56 -6.71 2.93
N PHE A 45 13.72 -7.23 3.82
CA PHE A 45 12.27 -7.02 3.73
C PHE A 45 11.94 -5.53 3.67
N TYR A 46 11.05 -5.16 2.74
CA TYR A 46 10.67 -3.78 2.47
C TYR A 46 10.06 -3.10 3.70
N ARG A 47 10.18 -1.76 3.76
CA ARG A 47 9.48 -0.94 4.73
C ARG A 47 8.10 -0.60 4.19
N ILE A 48 7.09 -0.77 5.02
CA ILE A 48 5.70 -0.50 4.64
C ILE A 48 5.22 0.77 5.33
N ALA A 49 4.62 1.67 4.56
CA ALA A 49 3.84 2.79 5.08
C ALA A 49 2.37 2.59 4.68
N HIS A 50 1.50 2.43 5.68
CA HIS A 50 0.07 2.21 5.49
C HIS A 50 -0.72 3.48 5.82
N LEU A 51 -1.75 3.75 5.02
CA LEU A 51 -2.82 4.67 5.35
C LEU A 51 -4.12 3.88 5.40
N ILE A 52 -4.84 3.98 6.51
CA ILE A 52 -6.17 3.40 6.68
C ILE A 52 -7.15 4.56 6.76
N LEU A 53 -7.98 4.70 5.74
CA LEU A 53 -8.92 5.80 5.58
C LEU A 53 -10.35 5.28 5.78
N VAL A 54 -11.09 5.91 6.67
CA VAL A 54 -12.47 5.54 7.00
C VAL A 54 -13.37 6.75 6.74
N PRO A 55 -14.42 6.61 5.91
CA PRO A 55 -15.38 7.69 5.68
C PRO A 55 -16.05 8.12 6.98
N LYS A 56 -16.32 9.42 7.15
CA LYS A 56 -17.07 9.90 8.35
C LYS A 56 -18.52 9.40 8.34
N ASN A 57 -19.16 9.44 7.16
CA ASN A 57 -20.48 8.86 6.98
C ASN A 57 -20.34 7.38 6.70
N GLN A 58 -20.90 6.54 7.57
CA GLN A 58 -20.83 5.08 7.48
C GLN A 58 -22.08 4.47 6.83
N SER A 59 -23.00 5.29 6.28
CA SER A 59 -24.16 4.78 5.55
C SER A 59 -23.73 4.15 4.23
N ASN A 60 -24.27 2.96 3.93
CA ASN A 60 -24.18 2.39 2.60
C ASN A 60 -24.81 3.33 1.56
N ILE A 61 -24.30 3.23 0.34
CA ILE A 61 -24.74 4.03 -0.80
C ILE A 61 -25.16 3.10 -1.93
N ASP A 62 -26.17 3.50 -2.69
CA ASP A 62 -26.51 2.76 -3.88
C ASP A 62 -25.83 3.37 -5.09
N LEU A 63 -25.08 2.55 -5.83
CA LEU A 63 -24.42 2.96 -7.07
C LEU A 63 -24.97 2.13 -8.24
N ILE A 64 -24.99 2.75 -9.41
CA ILE A 64 -25.32 2.08 -10.67
C ILE A 64 -24.02 1.51 -11.24
N TYR A 65 -24.06 0.28 -11.73
CA TYR A 65 -22.93 -0.36 -12.40
C TYR A 65 -23.40 -1.02 -13.71
N LYS A 66 -22.47 -1.18 -14.67
CA LYS A 66 -22.70 -1.93 -15.91
C LYS A 66 -22.44 -3.41 -15.70
N THR A 67 -23.40 -4.23 -16.10
CA THR A 67 -23.25 -5.67 -16.16
C THR A 67 -22.47 -6.10 -17.41
N PRO A 68 -21.99 -7.36 -17.48
CA PRO A 68 -21.35 -7.89 -18.68
C PRO A 68 -22.21 -7.91 -19.96
N PHE A 69 -23.52 -7.63 -19.84
CA PHE A 69 -24.49 -7.56 -20.94
C PHE A 69 -24.91 -6.12 -21.28
N ASP A 70 -24.12 -5.13 -20.86
CA ASP A 70 -24.38 -3.69 -21.05
C ASP A 70 -25.68 -3.17 -20.41
N ALA A 71 -26.30 -3.95 -19.52
CA ALA A 71 -27.42 -3.49 -18.71
C ALA A 71 -26.91 -2.72 -17.48
N GLU A 72 -27.58 -1.63 -17.14
CA GLU A 72 -27.33 -0.85 -15.94
C GLU A 72 -28.16 -1.38 -14.77
N GLU A 73 -27.49 -1.74 -13.69
CA GLU A 73 -28.11 -2.25 -12.47
C GLU A 73 -27.70 -1.45 -11.25
N LYS A 74 -28.59 -1.43 -10.25
CA LYS A 74 -28.37 -0.73 -8.98
C LYS A 74 -27.92 -1.73 -7.93
N HIS A 75 -26.77 -1.47 -7.29
CA HIS A 75 -26.24 -2.30 -6.21
C HIS A 75 -25.87 -1.45 -5.00
N THR A 76 -25.99 -2.01 -3.81
CA THR A 76 -25.65 -1.33 -2.56
C THR A 76 -24.18 -1.54 -2.23
N PHE A 77 -23.42 -0.45 -2.23
CA PHE A 77 -22.01 -0.40 -1.87
C PHE A 77 -21.81 0.15 -0.46
N GLY A 78 -20.68 -0.22 0.14
CA GLY A 78 -20.20 0.34 1.39
C GLY A 78 -19.78 1.80 1.23
N PRO A 79 -19.63 2.52 2.36
CA PRO A 79 -19.37 3.96 2.35
C PRO A 79 -18.04 4.36 1.71
N VAL A 80 -17.07 3.43 1.61
CA VAL A 80 -15.76 3.67 0.98
C VAL A 80 -15.89 4.01 -0.50
N PHE A 81 -16.93 3.52 -1.17
CA PHE A 81 -17.12 3.78 -2.60
C PHE A 81 -17.77 5.14 -2.87
N GLU A 82 -18.03 5.94 -1.84
CA GLU A 82 -18.54 7.30 -2.02
C GLU A 82 -17.54 8.14 -2.82
N ARG A 83 -18.04 8.83 -3.85
CA ARG A 83 -17.20 9.45 -4.87
C ARG A 83 -16.30 10.54 -4.30
N ASN A 84 -16.82 11.41 -3.43
CA ASN A 84 -16.03 12.50 -2.86
C ASN A 84 -14.93 11.97 -1.95
N PHE A 85 -15.23 10.96 -1.13
CA PHE A 85 -14.25 10.25 -0.32
C PHE A 85 -13.14 9.63 -1.19
N LEU A 86 -13.49 8.93 -2.27
CA LEU A 86 -12.50 8.36 -3.19
C LEU A 86 -11.65 9.43 -3.87
N LEU A 87 -12.25 10.56 -4.28
CA LEU A 87 -11.53 11.68 -4.87
C LEU A 87 -10.52 12.30 -3.88
N ASP A 88 -10.93 12.53 -2.64
CA ASP A 88 -10.07 13.12 -1.62
C ASP A 88 -8.94 12.15 -1.19
N ALA A 89 -9.25 10.87 -1.08
CA ALA A 89 -8.25 9.84 -0.81
C ALA A 89 -7.24 9.68 -1.96
N LEU A 90 -7.68 9.75 -3.23
CA LEU A 90 -6.77 9.74 -4.37
C LEU A 90 -5.91 11.01 -4.42
N ARG A 91 -6.48 12.19 -4.14
CA ARG A 91 -5.71 13.44 -4.03
C ARG A 91 -4.62 13.35 -2.96
N LEU A 92 -4.95 12.77 -1.80
CA LEU A 92 -3.98 12.53 -0.73
C LEU A 92 -2.86 11.58 -1.19
N GLN A 93 -3.21 10.48 -1.87
CA GLN A 93 -2.20 9.56 -2.41
C GLN A 93 -1.27 10.28 -3.39
N LEU A 94 -1.83 11.02 -4.36
CA LEU A 94 -1.05 11.76 -5.35
C LEU A 94 -0.19 12.86 -4.71
N PHE A 95 -0.66 13.49 -3.65
CA PHE A 95 0.12 14.45 -2.87
C PHE A 95 1.35 13.78 -2.24
N ILE A 96 1.17 12.60 -1.63
CA ILE A 96 2.26 11.83 -1.02
C ILE A 96 3.24 11.33 -2.08
N GLU A 97 2.75 10.88 -3.23
CA GLU A 97 3.57 10.43 -4.36
C GLU A 97 4.53 11.53 -4.86
N ASN A 98 4.08 12.78 -4.86
CA ASN A 98 4.85 13.93 -5.32
C ASN A 98 5.58 14.70 -4.20
N PHE A 99 5.51 14.21 -2.96
CA PHE A 99 6.14 14.88 -1.83
C PHE A 99 7.66 14.84 -1.94
N ASN A 100 8.30 16.00 -1.72
CA ASN A 100 9.75 16.15 -1.79
C ASN A 100 10.32 16.65 -0.46
N VAL A 101 11.50 16.13 -0.10
CA VAL A 101 12.21 16.51 1.11
C VAL A 101 13.65 16.83 0.77
N THR A 102 14.12 18.02 1.15
CA THR A 102 15.54 18.37 1.09
C THR A 102 16.23 17.92 2.36
N LYS A 103 17.22 17.03 2.25
CA LYS A 103 18.10 16.69 3.38
C LYS A 103 18.98 17.87 3.76
N GLN A 104 19.49 17.85 4.99
CA GLN A 104 20.54 18.78 5.46
C GLN A 104 21.79 18.79 4.55
N SER A 105 22.05 17.70 3.82
CA SER A 105 23.12 17.60 2.82
C SER A 105 22.80 18.29 1.48
N GLY A 106 21.68 19.01 1.36
CA GLY A 106 21.22 19.67 0.13
C GLY A 106 20.62 18.75 -0.93
N LYS A 107 20.54 17.43 -0.68
CA LYS A 107 19.97 16.45 -1.61
C LYS A 107 18.45 16.41 -1.49
N ASN A 108 17.75 16.65 -2.61
CA ASN A 108 16.31 16.41 -2.70
C ASN A 108 16.03 14.91 -2.82
N ILE A 109 15.11 14.42 -2.00
CA ILE A 109 14.60 13.05 -2.01
C ILE A 109 13.11 13.12 -2.27
N ASP A 110 12.68 12.37 -3.27
CA ASP A 110 11.29 12.11 -3.61
C ASP A 110 10.93 10.65 -3.25
N LEU A 111 9.65 10.29 -3.36
CA LEU A 111 9.23 8.91 -3.16
C LEU A 111 9.82 7.97 -4.23
N ASN A 112 9.92 8.43 -5.48
CA ASN A 112 10.36 7.63 -6.62
C ASN A 112 11.81 7.13 -6.53
N THR A 113 12.66 7.81 -5.75
CA THR A 113 14.06 7.38 -5.51
C THR A 113 14.21 6.33 -4.41
N ILE A 114 13.22 6.16 -3.53
CA ILE A 114 13.30 5.26 -2.38
C ILE A 114 12.29 4.11 -2.41
N CYS A 115 11.23 4.24 -3.20
CA CYS A 115 10.17 3.23 -3.29
C CYS A 115 10.69 1.92 -3.91
N PHE A 116 10.03 0.82 -3.59
CA PHE A 116 10.28 -0.46 -4.24
C PHE A 116 9.66 -0.48 -5.64
N LYS A 117 10.41 -0.99 -6.63
CA LYS A 117 10.02 -1.07 -8.05
C LYS A 117 10.24 -2.51 -8.54
N PRO A 118 9.18 -3.34 -8.60
CA PRO A 118 9.34 -4.77 -8.85
C PRO A 118 9.88 -5.12 -10.25
N LEU A 119 9.64 -4.24 -11.23
CA LEU A 119 9.91 -4.47 -12.64
C LEU A 119 10.97 -3.51 -13.21
N GLU A 120 11.79 -2.88 -12.35
CA GLU A 120 12.91 -2.06 -12.81
C GLU A 120 13.95 -2.96 -13.53
N PRO A 121 14.47 -2.57 -14.72
CA PRO A 121 14.36 -1.27 -15.40
C PRO A 121 13.19 -1.13 -16.40
N ASP A 122 12.44 -2.19 -16.70
CA ASP A 122 11.38 -2.18 -17.72
C ASP A 122 10.20 -1.27 -17.32
N ASN A 123 9.92 -1.16 -16.02
CA ASN A 123 8.91 -0.28 -15.47
C ASN A 123 9.38 0.36 -14.15
N ASN A 124 9.49 1.68 -14.16
CA ASN A 124 10.05 2.46 -13.07
C ASN A 124 9.00 3.00 -12.08
N HIS A 125 7.76 2.49 -12.13
CA HIS A 125 6.70 2.90 -11.20
C HIS A 125 6.84 2.22 -9.83
N CYS A 126 6.63 3.01 -8.77
CA CYS A 126 6.60 2.52 -7.40
C CYS A 126 5.47 1.50 -7.16
N ALA A 127 5.75 0.47 -6.37
CA ALA A 127 4.74 -0.47 -5.88
C ALA A 127 3.88 0.18 -4.78
N ILE A 128 2.84 0.88 -5.22
CA ILE A 128 1.78 1.45 -4.37
C ILE A 128 0.54 0.59 -4.55
N ILE A 129 0.12 -0.06 -3.47
CA ILE A 129 -1.02 -0.99 -3.45
C ILE A 129 -2.22 -0.20 -2.90
N SER A 130 -3.13 0.17 -3.79
CA SER A 130 -4.34 0.93 -3.45
C SER A 130 -5.47 0.64 -4.43
N LEU A 131 -6.71 0.91 -4.03
CA LEU A 131 -7.89 0.75 -4.87
C LEU A 131 -7.79 1.54 -6.19
N PHE A 132 -7.10 2.68 -6.17
CA PHE A 132 -6.99 3.60 -7.31
C PHE A 132 -6.13 3.06 -8.45
N GLN A 133 -5.33 2.02 -8.19
CA GLN A 133 -4.55 1.35 -9.22
C GLN A 133 -5.41 0.64 -10.26
N TYR A 134 -6.66 0.29 -9.95
CA TYR A 134 -7.62 -0.28 -10.92
C TYR A 134 -7.98 0.65 -12.09
N HIS A 135 -7.66 1.94 -11.97
CA HIS A 135 -7.73 2.91 -13.07
C HIS A 135 -6.42 3.71 -13.18
N GLN A 136 -5.31 3.09 -12.75
CA GLN A 136 -3.96 3.63 -12.85
C GLN A 136 -3.86 5.06 -12.30
N ASN A 137 -4.36 5.29 -11.08
CA ASN A 137 -4.34 6.58 -10.38
C ASN A 137 -4.86 7.77 -11.23
N ASN A 138 -5.75 7.51 -12.19
CA ASN A 138 -6.27 8.53 -13.10
C ASN A 138 -7.42 9.30 -12.44
N LEU A 139 -7.12 10.48 -11.88
CA LEU A 139 -8.11 11.33 -11.23
C LEU A 139 -9.28 11.72 -12.16
N THR A 140 -9.01 11.95 -13.44
CA THR A 140 -10.01 12.34 -14.44
C THR A 140 -11.07 11.24 -14.63
N PHE A 141 -10.71 9.97 -14.47
CA PHE A 141 -11.66 8.85 -14.52
C PHE A 141 -12.73 9.01 -13.43
N LEU A 142 -12.32 9.24 -12.18
CA LEU A 142 -13.28 9.43 -11.09
C LEU A 142 -14.09 10.72 -11.21
N LEU A 143 -13.54 11.77 -11.85
CA LEU A 143 -14.26 13.03 -12.07
C LEU A 143 -15.35 12.91 -13.13
N ASN A 144 -15.08 12.21 -14.23
CA ASN A 144 -15.94 12.24 -15.42
C ASN A 144 -16.87 11.02 -15.52
N GLU A 145 -16.45 9.84 -15.05
CA GLU A 145 -17.19 8.59 -15.31
C GLU A 145 -18.27 8.35 -14.27
N THR A 146 -19.55 8.51 -14.62
CA THR A 146 -20.67 8.29 -13.69
C THR A 146 -20.76 6.84 -13.20
N LEU A 147 -20.30 5.88 -14.00
CA LEU A 147 -20.37 4.44 -13.76
C LEU A 147 -19.04 3.84 -13.29
N TYR A 148 -18.21 4.63 -12.60
CA TYR A 148 -16.89 4.24 -12.09
C TYR A 148 -16.90 2.97 -11.22
N SER A 149 -18.01 2.74 -10.51
CA SER A 149 -18.31 1.51 -9.73
C SER A 149 -18.15 0.24 -10.55
N SER A 150 -18.46 0.27 -11.86
CA SER A 150 -18.35 -0.89 -12.75
C SER A 150 -16.90 -1.36 -12.89
N GLN A 151 -15.95 -0.42 -13.04
CA GLN A 151 -14.52 -0.75 -13.09
C GLN A 151 -14.06 -1.38 -11.78
N TYR A 152 -14.47 -0.81 -10.65
CA TYR A 152 -14.10 -1.36 -9.35
C TYR A 152 -14.68 -2.75 -9.14
N LEU A 153 -15.95 -2.97 -9.45
CA LEU A 153 -16.59 -4.27 -9.30
C LEU A 153 -15.91 -5.34 -10.17
N GLU A 154 -15.69 -5.02 -11.45
CA GLU A 154 -15.07 -5.94 -12.40
C GLU A 154 -13.62 -6.27 -12.00
N CYS A 155 -12.85 -5.28 -11.55
CA CYS A 155 -11.48 -5.49 -11.10
C CYS A 155 -11.37 -6.19 -9.75
N MET A 156 -12.33 -6.00 -8.83
CA MET A 156 -12.35 -6.74 -7.58
C MET A 156 -12.69 -8.22 -7.80
N GLN A 157 -13.52 -8.53 -8.79
CA GLN A 157 -13.86 -9.91 -9.16
C GLN A 157 -12.73 -10.59 -9.93
N SER A 158 -12.04 -9.85 -10.80
CA SER A 158 -10.92 -10.36 -11.60
C SER A 158 -9.76 -9.35 -11.69
N PRO A 159 -8.88 -9.31 -10.67
CA PRO A 159 -7.77 -8.35 -10.59
C PRO A 159 -6.73 -8.47 -11.71
N LEU A 160 -6.69 -9.61 -12.41
CA LEU A 160 -5.74 -9.91 -13.48
C LEU A 160 -6.27 -9.53 -14.88
N THR A 161 -7.49 -9.00 -14.97
CA THR A 161 -8.09 -8.58 -16.24
C THR A 161 -7.27 -7.47 -16.91
N GLN A 162 -6.82 -7.71 -18.14
CA GLN A 162 -6.07 -6.73 -18.93
C GLN A 162 -6.96 -5.69 -19.62
N GLN A 163 -8.21 -6.07 -19.90
CA GLN A 163 -9.16 -5.20 -20.57
C GLN A 163 -10.55 -5.49 -20.03
N THR A 164 -11.07 -4.56 -19.24
CA THR A 164 -12.43 -4.61 -18.71
C THR A 164 -13.45 -4.44 -19.83
N LYS A 165 -14.59 -5.11 -19.71
CA LYS A 165 -15.72 -4.91 -20.63
C LYS A 165 -16.31 -3.51 -20.49
N SER A 166 -16.37 -3.01 -19.26
CA SER A 166 -17.03 -1.75 -18.93
C SER A 166 -16.33 -0.52 -19.54
N PHE A 167 -14.99 -0.50 -19.52
CA PHE A 167 -14.19 0.68 -19.89
C PHE A 167 -12.98 0.38 -20.78
N GLN A 168 -12.76 -0.88 -21.17
CA GLN A 168 -11.59 -1.30 -21.95
C GLN A 168 -10.26 -0.95 -21.28
N ARG A 169 -10.18 -1.06 -19.94
CA ARG A 169 -8.99 -0.73 -19.15
C ARG A 169 -8.42 -1.94 -18.42
N THR A 170 -7.14 -1.91 -18.11
CA THR A 170 -6.52 -2.94 -17.27
C THR A 170 -6.87 -2.74 -15.79
N CYS A 171 -7.02 -3.83 -15.08
CA CYS A 171 -7.13 -3.87 -13.62
C CYS A 171 -5.75 -3.93 -12.94
N MET A 172 -4.68 -4.06 -13.71
CA MET A 172 -3.33 -4.04 -13.15
C MET A 172 -2.93 -2.64 -12.71
N ALA A 173 -2.12 -2.59 -11.67
CA ALA A 173 -1.50 -1.37 -11.21
C ALA A 173 -0.47 -0.83 -12.20
N LYS A 174 -0.11 0.46 -12.09
CA LYS A 174 0.93 1.08 -12.92
C LYS A 174 2.27 0.35 -12.87
N TYR A 175 2.62 -0.23 -11.72
CA TYR A 175 3.87 -0.99 -11.54
C TYR A 175 3.82 -2.41 -12.14
N GLY A 176 2.70 -2.80 -12.77
CA GLY A 176 2.55 -4.09 -13.46
C GLY A 176 2.17 -5.27 -12.56
N GLY A 177 1.74 -5.04 -11.32
CA GLY A 177 1.20 -6.09 -10.45
C GLY A 177 -0.31 -6.04 -10.31
N PRO A 178 -0.97 -7.16 -9.93
CA PRO A 178 -2.37 -7.17 -9.56
C PRO A 178 -2.60 -6.50 -8.20
N ILE A 179 -3.85 -6.09 -7.98
CA ILE A 179 -4.30 -5.54 -6.70
C ILE A 179 -5.37 -6.47 -6.14
N ASP A 180 -5.03 -7.16 -5.06
CA ASP A 180 -5.98 -7.97 -4.32
C ASP A 180 -6.91 -7.04 -3.51
N PRO A 181 -8.24 -7.13 -3.67
CA PRO A 181 -9.20 -6.34 -2.88
C PRO A 181 -8.98 -6.46 -1.37
N TYR A 182 -8.54 -7.62 -0.88
CA TYR A 182 -8.26 -7.86 0.53
C TYR A 182 -7.14 -6.96 1.08
N MET A 183 -6.21 -6.52 0.22
CA MET A 183 -5.10 -5.65 0.61
C MET A 183 -5.44 -4.16 0.61
N VAL A 184 -6.53 -3.77 -0.06
CA VAL A 184 -6.88 -2.36 -0.30
C VAL A 184 -8.22 -1.96 0.29
N LEU A 185 -9.03 -2.92 0.73
CA LEU A 185 -10.30 -2.69 1.41
C LEU A 185 -10.29 -3.36 2.78
N GLY A 186 -11.09 -2.84 3.69
CA GLY A 186 -11.25 -3.40 5.03
C GLY A 186 -12.66 -3.23 5.57
N SER A 187 -12.96 -3.95 6.65
CA SER A 187 -14.26 -3.92 7.31
C SER A 187 -15.41 -4.21 6.33
N PHE A 188 -15.31 -5.32 5.61
CA PHE A 188 -16.36 -5.89 4.77
C PHE A 188 -16.89 -7.18 5.41
N PRO A 189 -18.16 -7.54 5.16
CA PRO A 189 -18.73 -8.79 5.66
C PRO A 189 -18.14 -9.99 4.92
N ILE A 190 -18.08 -11.13 5.62
CA ILE A 190 -17.67 -12.42 5.07
C ILE A 190 -18.83 -13.38 5.29
N ASN A 191 -19.41 -13.88 4.20
CA ASN A 191 -20.50 -14.85 4.23
C ASN A 191 -19.98 -16.17 3.67
N ASP A 192 -20.08 -17.27 4.42
CA ASP A 192 -19.61 -18.60 3.99
C ASP A 192 -18.16 -18.62 3.45
N SER A 193 -17.26 -17.87 4.12
CA SER A 193 -15.86 -17.67 3.71
C SER A 193 -15.65 -16.85 2.43
N VAL A 194 -16.72 -16.29 1.86
CA VAL A 194 -16.67 -15.39 0.70
C VAL A 194 -16.75 -13.93 1.17
N PRO A 195 -15.69 -13.13 0.98
CA PRO A 195 -15.70 -11.71 1.32
C PRO A 195 -16.53 -10.91 0.32
N ASP A 196 -17.42 -10.06 0.83
CA ASP A 196 -18.19 -9.11 0.01
C ASP A 196 -17.51 -7.72 0.04
N TYR A 197 -16.50 -7.57 -0.80
CA TYR A 197 -15.72 -6.33 -0.91
C TYR A 197 -16.56 -5.10 -1.29
N THR A 198 -17.73 -5.30 -1.92
CA THR A 198 -18.61 -4.20 -2.28
C THR A 198 -19.15 -3.46 -1.06
N LYS A 199 -19.18 -4.11 0.11
CA LYS A 199 -19.66 -3.56 1.39
C LYS A 199 -18.52 -3.14 2.34
N ALA A 200 -17.36 -2.76 1.81
CA ALA A 200 -16.23 -2.30 2.60
C ALA A 200 -16.45 -0.92 3.27
N HIS A 201 -15.92 -0.76 4.48
CA HIS A 201 -16.02 0.48 5.28
C HIS A 201 -14.67 1.17 5.53
N ALA A 202 -13.55 0.52 5.20
CA ALA A 202 -12.22 1.11 5.24
C ALA A 202 -11.50 0.95 3.88
N LEU A 203 -10.72 1.96 3.53
CA LEU A 203 -9.80 1.96 2.39
C LEU A 203 -8.37 1.87 2.93
N ILE A 204 -7.54 1.02 2.33
CA ILE A 204 -6.15 0.84 2.70
C ILE A 204 -5.27 1.22 1.50
N ILE A 205 -4.31 2.10 1.76
CA ILE A 205 -3.26 2.49 0.81
C ILE A 205 -1.93 2.06 1.40
N THR A 206 -1.16 1.32 0.63
CA THR A 206 0.12 0.77 1.07
C THR A 206 1.23 1.24 0.14
N ILE A 207 2.20 1.96 0.70
CA ILE A 207 3.39 2.42 -0.02
C ILE A 207 4.56 1.53 0.41
N THR A 208 5.15 0.82 -0.56
CA THR A 208 6.31 -0.05 -0.31
C THR A 208 7.61 0.70 -0.59
N ILE A 209 8.51 0.69 0.39
CA ILE A 209 9.76 1.44 0.39
C ILE A 209 10.92 0.47 0.54
N ASN A 210 11.98 0.64 -0.23
CA ASN A 210 13.18 -0.17 -0.10
C ASN A 210 13.77 0.00 1.31
N ASN A 211 14.06 -1.13 1.94
CA ASN A 211 14.77 -1.14 3.20
C ASN A 211 16.29 -1.19 2.94
N LYS A 212 17.08 -0.74 3.91
CA LYS A 212 18.55 -0.79 3.78
C LYS A 212 19.06 -2.17 4.21
N ARG A 213 20.10 -2.65 3.55
CA ARG A 213 20.89 -3.77 4.07
C ARG A 213 21.60 -3.29 5.33
N HIS A 214 21.35 -3.97 6.44
CA HIS A 214 22.19 -3.87 7.62
C HIS A 214 23.43 -4.73 7.33
N GLY A 215 24.58 -4.07 7.22
CA GLY A 215 25.90 -4.71 7.12
C GLY A 215 26.67 -4.49 8.40
#